data_AF-A0A8H4V2V8-F1
#
_entry.id   AF-A0A8H4V2V8-F1
#
_cell.length_a   1.000
_cell.length_b   1.000
_cell.length_c   1.000
_cell.angle_alpha   90.00
_cell.angle_beta   90.00
_cell.angle_gamma   90.00
#
_symmetry.space_group_name_H-M   'P 1'
#
loop_
_entity.id
_entity.type
_entity.pdbx_description
1 polymer ?
#
loop_
_entity_poly.entity_id
_entity_poly.type
_entity_poly.pdbx_seq_one_letter_code
_entity_poly.pdbx_strand_id
1 'polypeptide(L)'
;MPRTIYLAVFTNGAKPAHYAIFIPTGDVGKKGKLIHVTGSTASGFFLEFKRNYNFITTQRRHQIIPLAQVNEKHVADTVGNNQASLDTIARDRLESVATTVRPPGRSANPFDPS
;
A
#
# COMPACT_ATOMS: atom_id res chain seq x y z
N MET A 1 15.30 -1.56 16.12
CA MET A 1 15.32 -0.13 15.79
C MET A 1 13.96 0.31 15.25
N PRO A 2 13.61 1.61 15.29
CA PRO A 2 12.42 2.10 14.59
C PRO A 2 12.66 2.11 13.08
N ARG A 3 11.58 1.91 12.31
CA ARG A 3 11.54 2.03 10.86
C ARG A 3 10.57 3.13 10.47
N THR A 4 10.98 3.98 9.53
CA THR A 4 10.09 4.99 8.96
C THR A 4 9.12 4.33 7.98
N ILE A 5 7.82 4.54 8.17
CA ILE A 5 6.79 4.26 7.16
C ILE A 5 6.34 5.56 6.50
N TYR A 6 5.85 5.46 5.27
CA TYR A 6 5.57 6.61 4.43
C TYR A 6 4.15 6.55 3.86
N LEU A 7 3.56 7.71 3.61
CA LEU A 7 2.41 7.86 2.75
C LEU A 7 2.89 8.00 1.31
N ALA A 8 2.49 7.07 0.45
CA ALA A 8 2.68 7.15 -0.98
C ALA A 8 1.41 7.72 -1.64
N VAL A 9 1.57 8.87 -2.31
CA VAL A 9 0.51 9.56 -3.03
C VAL A 9 0.76 9.42 -4.53
N PHE A 10 -0.09 8.67 -5.23
CA PHE A 10 0.02 8.48 -6.67
C PHE A 10 -0.99 9.36 -7.41
N THR A 11 -0.52 10.13 -8.38
CA THR A 11 -1.40 10.94 -9.23
C THR A 11 -2.36 10.04 -10.03
N ASN A 12 -3.57 10.53 -10.29
CA ASN A 12 -4.63 9.79 -10.98
C ASN A 12 -5.31 10.62 -12.07
N GLY A 13 -4.53 11.44 -12.79
CA GLY A 13 -5.06 12.37 -13.78
C GLY A 13 -6.06 13.34 -13.16
N ALA A 14 -7.25 13.45 -13.75
CA ALA A 14 -8.35 14.28 -13.24
C ALA A 14 -9.11 13.66 -12.04
N LYS A 15 -8.82 12.40 -11.68
CA LYS A 15 -9.46 11.71 -10.56
C LYS A 15 -8.70 11.96 -9.26
N PRO A 16 -9.34 11.76 -8.09
CA PRO A 16 -8.65 11.78 -6.80
C PRO A 16 -7.41 10.87 -6.79
N ALA A 17 -6.37 11.34 -6.11
CA ALA A 17 -5.11 10.61 -5.97
C ALA A 17 -5.32 9.24 -5.29
N HIS A 18 -4.49 8.28 -5.69
CA HIS A 18 -4.48 6.96 -5.05
C HIS A 18 -3.46 6.96 -3.92
N TYR A 19 -3.89 6.56 -2.73
CA TYR A 19 -3.05 6.51 -1.54
C TYR A 19 -2.63 5.08 -1.19
N ALA A 20 -1.43 4.94 -0.66
CA ALA A 20 -0.92 3.71 -0.10
C ALA A 20 0.01 4.00 1.08
N ILE A 21 0.12 3.07 2.03
CA ILE A 21 1.20 3.09 3.02
C ILE A 21 2.39 2.33 2.42
N PHE A 22 3.54 2.98 2.35
CA PHE A 22 4.79 2.38 1.92
C PHE A 22 5.69 2.06 3.11
N ILE A 23 6.23 0.85 3.10
CA ILE A 23 7.20 0.37 4.07
C ILE A 23 8.44 -0.11 3.29
N PRO A 24 9.59 0.56 3.41
CA PRO A 24 10.82 0.12 2.77
C PRO A 24 11.24 -1.28 3.26
N THR A 25 11.89 -2.02 2.39
CA THR A 25 12.72 -3.16 2.81
C THR A 25 13.95 -2.59 3.50
N GLY A 26 14.27 -3.05 4.71
CA GLY A 26 15.25 -2.36 5.55
C GLY A 26 14.69 -1.08 6.17
N ASP A 27 15.57 -0.14 6.50
CA ASP A 27 15.19 1.16 7.08
C ASP A 27 15.19 2.30 6.05
N VAL A 28 16.02 2.18 5.01
CA VAL A 28 16.19 3.18 3.95
C VAL A 28 16.09 2.53 2.58
N GLY A 29 15.27 3.09 1.69
CA GLY A 29 15.20 2.60 0.32
C GLY A 29 13.98 3.03 -0.47
N LYS A 30 14.04 2.76 -1.77
CA LYS A 30 12.95 2.95 -2.75
C LYS A 30 12.23 1.66 -3.09
N LYS A 31 12.63 0.53 -2.49
CA LYS A 31 12.01 -0.79 -2.66
C LYS A 31 11.43 -1.26 -1.34
N GLY A 32 10.25 -1.88 -1.37
CA GLY A 32 9.59 -2.36 -0.16
C GLY A 32 8.21 -2.91 -0.45
N LYS A 33 7.29 -2.76 0.48
CA LYS A 33 5.89 -3.16 0.30
C LYS A 33 4.95 -1.96 0.35
N LEU A 34 3.84 -2.06 -0.40
CA LEU A 34 2.70 -1.15 -0.29
C LEU A 34 1.52 -1.88 0.35
N ILE A 35 0.87 -1.21 1.29
CA ILE A 35 -0.44 -1.57 1.79
C ILE A 35 -1.42 -0.55 1.21
N HIS A 36 -2.39 -1.02 0.43
CA HIS A 36 -3.39 -0.13 -0.13
C HIS A 36 -4.71 -0.85 -0.36
N VAL A 37 -5.72 -0.05 -0.65
CA VAL A 37 -7.02 -0.54 -1.09
C VAL A 37 -7.09 -0.37 -2.60
N THR A 38 -7.68 -1.33 -3.31
CA THR A 38 -7.88 -1.28 -4.76
C THR A 38 -9.27 -1.81 -5.12
N GLY A 39 -9.76 -1.48 -6.30
CA GLY A 39 -11.12 -1.83 -6.75
C GLY A 39 -11.85 -0.64 -7.35
N SER A 40 -13.18 -0.70 -7.32
CA SER A 40 -14.06 0.30 -7.90
C SER A 40 -15.37 0.40 -7.14
N THR A 41 -16.11 1.49 -7.35
CA THR A 41 -17.48 1.64 -6.82
C THR A 41 -18.41 0.51 -7.27
N ALA A 42 -18.17 -0.06 -8.46
CA ALA A 42 -18.98 -1.15 -9.04
C ALA A 42 -18.67 -2.52 -8.44
N SER A 43 -17.40 -2.84 -8.21
CA SER A 43 -16.96 -4.13 -7.64
C SER A 43 -16.86 -4.11 -6.11
N GLY A 44 -16.87 -2.92 -5.50
CA GLY A 44 -16.31 -2.72 -4.17
C GLY A 44 -14.79 -2.68 -4.20
N PHE A 45 -14.24 -2.39 -3.03
CA PHE A 45 -12.81 -2.28 -2.81
C PHE A 45 -12.31 -3.39 -1.89
N PHE A 46 -11.03 -3.73 -2.01
CA PHE A 46 -10.37 -4.74 -1.20
C PHE A 46 -8.94 -4.33 -0.84
N LEU A 47 -8.44 -4.89 0.27
CA LEU A 47 -7.08 -4.67 0.74
C LEU A 47 -6.11 -5.51 -0.10
N GLU A 48 -5.05 -4.89 -0.60
CA GLU A 48 -3.99 -5.53 -1.37
C GLU A 48 -2.61 -5.13 -0.81
N PHE A 49 -1.74 -6.12 -0.70
CA PHE A 49 -0.34 -5.97 -0.36
C PHE A 49 0.51 -6.13 -1.63
N LYS A 50 1.13 -5.04 -2.10
CA LYS A 50 2.15 -5.13 -3.15
C LYS A 50 3.50 -5.38 -2.52
N ARG A 51 4.08 -6.52 -2.81
CA ARG A 51 5.39 -6.93 -2.32
C ARG A 51 6.48 -6.48 -3.27
N ASN A 52 7.67 -6.19 -2.74
CA ASN A 52 8.85 -5.80 -3.52
C ASN A 52 8.61 -4.64 -4.52
N TYR A 53 7.66 -3.76 -4.23
CA TYR A 53 7.36 -2.58 -5.03
C TYR A 53 8.57 -1.67 -5.09
N ASN A 54 8.95 -1.23 -6.30
CA ASN A 54 10.16 -0.44 -6.51
C ASN A 54 9.81 0.91 -7.16
N PHE A 55 10.02 1.99 -6.41
CA PHE A 55 9.82 3.35 -6.88
C PHE A 55 10.84 3.80 -7.93
N ILE A 56 11.98 3.11 -8.08
CA ILE A 56 12.96 3.40 -9.15
C ILE A 56 12.41 3.00 -10.52
N THR A 57 11.73 1.86 -10.60
CA THR A 57 11.17 1.34 -11.86
C THR A 57 9.72 1.75 -12.09
N THR A 58 9.13 2.48 -11.14
CA THR A 58 7.75 2.94 -11.22
C THR A 58 7.65 4.14 -12.16
N GLN A 59 6.84 4.01 -13.21
CA GLN A 59 6.58 5.11 -14.16
C GLN A 59 5.47 6.06 -13.69
N ARG A 60 4.63 5.63 -12.74
CA ARG A 60 3.54 6.45 -12.21
C ARG A 60 4.09 7.59 -11.36
N ARG A 61 3.70 8.83 -11.65
CA ARG A 61 4.08 9.99 -10.83
C ARG A 61 3.55 9.83 -9.41
N HIS A 62 4.41 10.07 -8.44
CA HIS A 62 4.13 9.84 -7.03
C HIS A 62 4.89 10.82 -6.13
N GLN A 63 4.42 10.96 -4.90
CA GLN A 63 5.11 11.61 -3.79
C GLN A 63 5.22 10.61 -2.64
N ILE A 64 6.33 10.66 -1.90
CA ILE A 64 6.56 9.84 -0.71
C ILE A 64 6.78 10.77 0.46
N ILE A 65 5.89 10.70 1.45
CA ILE A 65 5.86 11.60 2.59
C ILE A 65 6.09 10.77 3.86
N PRO A 66 7.06 11.10 4.73
CA PRO A 66 7.22 10.41 6.02
C PRO A 66 5.91 10.46 6.81
N LEU A 67 5.44 9.31 7.27
CA LEU A 67 4.15 9.20 7.96
C LEU A 67 4.33 8.94 9.46
N ALA A 68 5.13 7.93 9.81
CA ALA A 68 5.36 7.57 11.21
C ALA A 68 6.61 6.69 11.39
N GLN A 69 7.05 6.54 12.64
CA GLN A 69 8.04 5.54 13.04
C GLN A 69 7.33 4.32 13.64
N VAL A 70 7.70 3.12 13.21
CA VAL A 70 7.16 1.84 13.73
C VAL A 70 8.31 0.97 14.20
N ASN A 71 8.15 0.27 15.33
CA ASN A 71 9.18 -0.66 15.80
C ASN A 71 9.38 -1.79 14.78
N GLU A 72 10.62 -2.07 14.37
CA GLU A 72 10.94 -3.10 13.37
C GLU A 72 10.36 -4.47 13.70
N LYS A 73 10.16 -4.80 14.99
CA LYS A 73 9.57 -6.09 15.40
C LYS A 73 8.15 -6.31 14.87
N HIS A 74 7.49 -5.25 14.40
CA HIS A 74 6.15 -5.30 13.83
C HIS A 74 6.15 -5.35 12.30
N VAL A 75 7.33 -5.27 11.67
CA VAL A 75 7.51 -5.18 10.23
C VAL A 75 8.42 -6.30 9.76
N ALA A 76 7.91 -7.19 8.91
CA ALA A 76 8.72 -8.17 8.22
C ALA A 76 9.07 -7.66 6.82
N ASP A 77 10.33 -7.87 6.42
CA ASP A 77 10.72 -7.71 5.01
C ASP A 77 10.09 -8.82 4.17
N THR A 78 9.88 -8.54 2.88
CA THR A 78 9.32 -9.54 1.98
C THR A 78 10.33 -10.65 1.76
N VAL A 79 9.98 -11.87 2.18
CA VAL A 79 10.72 -13.10 1.86
C VAL A 79 10.40 -13.60 0.45
N GLY A 80 11.40 -14.05 -0.29
CA GLY A 80 11.26 -14.65 -1.63
C GLY A 80 12.32 -14.19 -2.63
N ASN A 81 12.04 -14.40 -3.91
CA ASN A 81 12.96 -14.12 -5.04
C ASN A 81 13.11 -12.63 -5.40
N ASN A 82 12.73 -11.72 -4.50
CA ASN A 82 12.77 -10.26 -4.72
C ASN A 82 11.92 -9.73 -5.88
N GLN A 83 11.06 -10.55 -6.50
CA GLN A 83 10.15 -10.10 -7.56
C GLN A 83 8.90 -9.41 -6.99
N ALA A 84 8.37 -8.46 -7.75
CA ALA A 84 7.12 -7.80 -7.40
C ALA A 84 5.96 -8.80 -7.45
N SER A 85 5.11 -8.78 -6.43
CA SER A 85 3.91 -9.63 -6.39
C SER A 85 2.75 -8.91 -5.70
N LEU A 86 1.54 -9.41 -5.97
CA LEU A 86 0.30 -8.99 -5.32
C LEU A 86 -0.11 -10.09 -4.35
N ASP A 87 -0.56 -9.70 -3.17
CA ASP A 87 -0.97 -10.62 -2.11
C ASP A 87 -2.14 -10.00 -1.32
N THR A 88 -2.94 -10.83 -0.68
CA THR A 88 -4.05 -10.44 0.20
C THR A 88 -3.88 -11.00 1.62
N ILE A 89 -2.83 -11.79 1.85
CA ILE A 89 -2.53 -12.41 3.14
C ILE A 89 -1.48 -11.56 3.88
N ALA A 90 -1.82 -11.17 5.11
CA ALA A 90 -0.92 -10.47 6.01
C ALA A 90 0.22 -11.40 6.49
N ARG A 91 1.44 -10.87 6.54
CA ARG A 91 2.66 -11.61 6.92
C ARG A 91 3.38 -11.04 8.15
N ASP A 92 2.99 -9.86 8.61
CA ASP A 92 3.51 -9.26 9.83
C ASP A 92 2.42 -8.57 10.65
N ARG A 93 2.81 -8.00 11.80
CA ARG A 93 1.86 -7.38 12.73
C ARG A 93 1.25 -6.10 12.15
N LEU A 94 2.01 -5.29 11.41
CA LEU A 94 1.50 -4.07 10.79
C LEU A 94 0.42 -4.41 9.75
N GLU A 95 0.67 -5.38 8.90
CA GLU A 95 -0.28 -5.89 7.92
C GLU A 95 -1.49 -6.54 8.58
N SER A 96 -1.29 -7.29 9.66
CA SER A 96 -2.39 -7.90 10.42
C SER A 96 -3.30 -6.85 11.06
N VAL A 97 -2.77 -5.68 11.44
CA VAL A 97 -3.59 -4.56 11.89
C VAL A 97 -4.34 -3.94 10.72
N ALA A 98 -3.71 -3.81 9.55
CA ALA A 98 -4.38 -3.27 8.36
C ALA A 98 -5.62 -4.10 7.95
N THR A 99 -5.63 -5.42 8.16
CA THR A 99 -6.81 -6.27 7.85
C THR A 99 -8.02 -6.00 8.75
N THR A 100 -7.82 -5.33 9.90
CA THR A 100 -8.92 -4.98 10.82
C THR A 100 -9.79 -3.85 10.31
N VAL A 101 -9.27 -3.03 9.38
CA VAL A 101 -10.01 -1.95 8.75
C VAL A 101 -10.65 -2.49 7.47
N ARG A 102 -11.98 -2.60 7.46
CA ARG A 102 -12.72 -3.12 6.30
C ARG A 102 -12.72 -2.09 5.17
N PRO A 103 -12.26 -2.46 3.95
CA PRO A 103 -12.42 -1.61 2.78
C PRO A 103 -13.90 -1.34 2.44
N PRO A 104 -14.20 -0.23 1.77
CA PRO A 104 -15.56 0.06 1.32
C PRO A 104 -16.10 -1.03 0.38
N GLY A 105 -17.34 -1.45 0.62
CA GLY A 105 -18.05 -2.37 -0.27
C GLY A 105 -18.48 -1.71 -1.58
N ARG A 106 -19.19 -2.47 -2.40
CA ARG A 106 -19.84 -1.96 -3.62
C ARG A 106 -20.83 -0.83 -3.26
N SER A 107 -20.81 0.24 -4.06
CA SER A 107 -21.81 1.32 -3.94
C SER A 107 -23.18 0.85 -4.45
N ALA A 108 -24.24 1.30 -3.79
CA ALA A 108 -25.62 1.11 -4.28
C ALA A 108 -25.84 1.81 -5.64
N ASN A 109 -25.17 2.95 -5.86
CA ASN A 109 -25.14 3.65 -7.14
C ASN A 109 -23.69 3.77 -7.64
N PRO A 110 -23.16 2.76 -8.34
CA PRO A 110 -21.73 2.70 -8.68
C PRO A 110 -21.31 3.62 -9.82
N PHE A 111 -22.27 4.16 -10.58
CA PHE A 111 -22.02 5.01 -11.75
C PHE A 111 -22.51 6.44 -11.55
N ASP A 112 -22.87 6.81 -10.32
CA ASP A 112 -23.23 8.18 -9.97
C ASP A 112 -22.04 9.11 -10.26
N PRO A 113 -22.19 10.15 -11.09
CA PRO A 113 -21.16 11.15 -11.25
C PRO A 113 -21.07 11.98 -9.97
N SER A 114 -20.18 11.56 -9.07
CA SER A 114 -19.77 12.32 -7.88
C SER A 114 -19.34 13.74 -8.22
#